data_AF-A0A655FZ26-F1
#
_entry.id   AF-A0A655FZ26-F1
#
_cell.length_a   1.000
_cell.length_b   1.000
_cell.length_c   1.000
_cell.angle_alpha   90.00
_cell.angle_beta   90.00
_cell.angle_gamma   90.00
#
_symmetry.space_group_name_H-M   'P 1'
#
loop_
_entity.id
_entity.type
_entity.pdbx_description
1 polymer ?
#
loop_
_entity_poly.entity_id
_entity_poly.type
_entity_poly.pdbx_seq_one_letter_code
_entity_poly.pdbx_strand_id
1 'polypeptide(L)'
;MAGIYDAGTHVEQTAANCPQSKLVLGGFSQGAAVMGFVTAAAIPDGAPLDAPRPMPPEVADHVAAVTLFGMPSVAFMHSIGAPPIVIGPLYAEKTIQLCAPGDPVCSSGGNWAAHNGYADDGMVEQTAVFAAGRLG
;
A
#
# COMPACT_ATOMS: atom_id res chain seq x y z
N MET A 1 -7.11 -9.58 8.54
CA MET A 1 -7.89 -9.25 7.31
C MET A 1 -8.87 -8.10 7.49
N ALA A 2 -9.40 -7.84 8.68
CA ALA A 2 -10.31 -6.71 8.94
C ALA A 2 -9.83 -5.37 8.34
N GLY A 3 -8.53 -5.03 8.48
CA GLY A 3 -7.98 -3.79 7.91
C GLY A 3 -8.03 -3.72 6.38
N ILE A 4 -7.85 -4.83 5.66
CA ILE A 4 -7.95 -4.87 4.18
C ILE A 4 -9.40 -4.67 3.77
N TYR A 5 -10.33 -5.34 4.46
CA TYR A 5 -11.75 -5.22 4.19
C TYR A 5 -12.27 -3.80 4.44
N ASP A 6 -11.95 -3.23 5.60
CA ASP A 6 -12.36 -1.88 6.00
C ASP A 6 -11.80 -0.82 5.04
N ALA A 7 -10.49 -0.88 4.76
CA ALA A 7 -9.85 0.05 3.84
C ALA A 7 -10.38 -0.04 2.41
N GLY A 8 -10.52 -1.25 1.85
CA GLY A 8 -11.08 -1.45 0.52
C GLY A 8 -12.51 -0.93 0.42
N THR A 9 -13.34 -1.28 1.41
CA THR A 9 -14.72 -0.79 1.52
C THR A 9 -14.77 0.74 1.58
N HIS A 10 -13.90 1.37 2.36
CA HIS A 10 -13.85 2.83 2.48
C HIS A 10 -13.47 3.52 1.16
N VAL A 11 -12.50 2.96 0.42
CA VAL A 11 -12.09 3.48 -0.89
C VAL A 11 -13.23 3.33 -1.90
N GLU A 12 -13.86 2.16 -1.98
CA GLU A 12 -15.02 1.91 -2.85
C GLU A 12 -16.19 2.84 -2.54
N GLN A 13 -16.52 3.01 -1.26
CA GLN A 13 -17.57 3.92 -0.81
C GLN A 13 -17.26 5.38 -1.15
N THR A 14 -16.00 5.80 -1.01
CA THR A 14 -15.62 7.17 -1.34
C THR A 14 -15.71 7.42 -2.84
N ALA A 15 -15.25 6.47 -3.67
CA ALA A 15 -15.40 6.54 -5.13
C ALA A 15 -16.87 6.63 -5.55
N ALA A 16 -17.75 5.83 -4.93
CA ALA A 16 -19.18 5.80 -5.24
C ALA A 16 -19.92 7.08 -4.79
N ASN A 17 -19.62 7.59 -3.60
CA ASN A 17 -20.33 8.73 -3.02
C ASN A 17 -19.75 10.09 -3.43
N CYS A 18 -18.51 10.12 -3.92
CA CYS A 18 -17.81 11.33 -4.32
C CYS A 18 -17.09 11.10 -5.67
N PRO A 19 -17.84 11.02 -6.79
CA PRO A 19 -17.28 10.58 -8.07
C PRO A 19 -16.24 11.54 -8.69
N GLN A 20 -16.12 12.76 -8.16
CA GLN A 20 -15.09 13.71 -8.60
C GLN A 20 -13.86 13.74 -7.68
N SER A 21 -13.90 13.03 -6.55
CA SER A 21 -12.80 13.02 -5.59
C SER A 21 -11.62 12.21 -6.11
N LYS A 22 -10.42 12.76 -5.92
CA LYS A 22 -9.15 12.06 -6.08
C LYS A 22 -8.62 11.61 -4.73
N LEU A 23 -8.33 10.32 -4.60
CA LEU A 23 -7.82 9.67 -3.41
C LEU A 23 -6.30 9.53 -3.47
N VAL A 24 -5.63 9.82 -2.36
CA VAL A 24 -4.24 9.43 -2.11
C VAL A 24 -4.26 8.38 -1.02
N LEU A 25 -3.79 7.18 -1.34
CA LEU A 25 -3.73 6.07 -0.40
C LEU A 25 -2.35 6.05 0.25
N GLY A 26 -2.30 5.93 1.57
CA GLY A 26 -1.07 5.97 2.35
C GLY A 26 -0.98 4.79 3.30
N GLY A 27 0.21 4.22 3.46
CA GLY A 27 0.43 3.12 4.39
C GLY A 27 1.86 3.05 4.89
N PHE A 28 2.01 2.78 6.19
CA PHE A 28 3.30 2.51 6.84
C PHE A 28 3.30 1.09 7.41
N SER A 29 4.38 0.32 7.19
CA SER A 29 4.58 -1.01 7.77
C SER A 29 3.37 -1.94 7.49
N GLN A 30 2.65 -2.40 8.52
CA GLN A 30 1.41 -3.17 8.34
C GLN A 30 0.34 -2.40 7.52
N GLY A 31 0.23 -1.08 7.68
CA GLY A 31 -0.65 -0.25 6.86
C GLY A 31 -0.23 -0.23 5.39
N ALA A 32 1.07 -0.30 5.10
CA ALA A 32 1.57 -0.45 3.73
C ALA A 32 1.18 -1.81 3.14
N ALA A 33 1.23 -2.88 3.94
CA ALA A 33 0.72 -4.18 3.53
C ALA A 33 -0.79 -4.15 3.25
N VAL A 34 -1.57 -3.50 4.11
CA VAL A 34 -3.02 -3.32 3.91
C VAL A 34 -3.30 -2.62 2.58
N MET A 35 -2.68 -1.46 2.34
CA MET A 35 -2.84 -0.74 1.06
C MET A 35 -2.36 -1.57 -0.13
N GLY A 36 -1.29 -2.35 0.04
CA GLY A 36 -0.77 -3.22 -1.00
C GLY A 36 -1.75 -4.33 -1.39
N PHE A 37 -2.47 -4.93 -0.42
CA PHE A 37 -3.53 -5.89 -0.72
C PHE A 37 -4.80 -5.23 -1.26
N VAL A 38 -5.18 -4.06 -0.76
CA VAL A 38 -6.33 -3.28 -1.28
C VAL A 38 -6.13 -2.94 -2.76
N THR A 39 -4.90 -2.64 -3.15
CA THR A 39 -4.53 -2.29 -4.54
C THR A 39 -4.03 -3.48 -5.36
N ALA A 40 -4.16 -4.71 -4.87
CA ALA A 40 -3.82 -5.91 -5.61
C ALA A 40 -4.85 -6.21 -6.72
N ALA A 41 -4.41 -6.84 -7.80
CA ALA A 41 -5.29 -7.23 -8.91
C ALA A 41 -5.94 -8.61 -8.72
N ALA A 42 -5.45 -9.39 -7.75
CA ALA A 42 -5.89 -10.74 -7.47
C ALA A 42 -5.68 -11.07 -6.00
N ILE A 43 -6.43 -12.05 -5.50
CA ILE A 43 -6.18 -12.68 -4.21
C ILE A 43 -4.91 -13.52 -4.37
N PRO A 44 -3.85 -13.30 -3.57
CA PRO A 44 -2.62 -14.07 -3.70
C PRO A 44 -2.81 -15.53 -3.31
N ASP A 45 -2.00 -16.41 -3.89
CA ASP A 45 -1.94 -17.81 -3.50
C ASP A 45 -1.60 -17.94 -2.00
N GLY A 46 -2.32 -18.82 -1.30
CA GLY A 46 -2.16 -19.02 0.14
C GLY A 46 -2.86 -17.97 1.02
N ALA A 47 -3.58 -17.02 0.44
CA ALA A 47 -4.46 -16.15 1.21
C ALA A 47 -5.61 -16.95 1.87
N PRO A 48 -6.13 -16.49 3.02
CA PRO A 48 -7.30 -17.10 3.65
C PRO A 48 -8.53 -17.09 2.74
N LEU A 49 -9.43 -18.06 2.91
CA LEU A 49 -10.63 -18.21 2.06
C LEU A 49 -11.57 -17.00 2.11
N ASP A 50 -11.54 -16.25 3.20
CA ASP A 50 -12.33 -15.04 3.43
C ASP A 50 -11.62 -13.76 2.96
N ALA A 51 -10.56 -13.88 2.15
CA ALA A 51 -9.79 -12.73 1.67
C ALA A 51 -10.69 -11.78 0.86
N PRO A 52 -10.64 -10.47 1.14
CA PRO A 52 -11.39 -9.50 0.35
C PRO A 52 -11.04 -9.62 -1.13
N ARG A 53 -12.06 -9.50 -1.98
CA ARG A 53 -11.85 -9.46 -3.42
C ARG A 53 -11.13 -8.16 -3.82
N PRO A 54 -10.36 -8.15 -4.91
CA PRO A 54 -9.85 -6.92 -5.50
C PRO A 54 -10.99 -5.92 -5.72
N MET A 55 -10.70 -4.64 -5.50
CA MET A 55 -11.64 -3.56 -5.81
C MET A 55 -11.99 -3.57 -7.31
N PRO A 56 -13.21 -3.17 -7.70
CA PRO A 56 -13.58 -3.02 -9.10
C PRO A 56 -12.58 -2.10 -9.86
N PRO A 57 -12.24 -2.40 -11.14
CA PRO A 57 -11.26 -1.63 -11.90
C PRO A 57 -11.52 -0.12 -11.96
N GLU A 58 -12.79 0.28 -12.04
CA GLU A 58 -13.24 1.68 -12.08
C GLU A 58 -12.86 2.48 -10.83
N VAL A 59 -12.67 1.81 -9.68
CA VAL A 59 -12.22 2.45 -8.44
C VAL A 59 -10.79 2.99 -8.61
N ALA A 60 -10.00 2.37 -9.49
CA ALA A 60 -8.66 2.85 -9.77
C ALA A 60 -8.68 4.26 -10.35
N ASP A 61 -9.69 4.66 -11.13
CA ASP A 61 -9.77 6.00 -11.72
C ASP A 61 -9.91 7.12 -10.67
N HIS A 62 -10.38 6.77 -9.47
CA HIS A 62 -10.47 7.68 -8.33
C HIS A 62 -9.18 7.76 -7.50
N VAL A 63 -8.26 6.81 -7.64
CA VAL A 63 -6.99 6.81 -6.92
C VAL A 63 -5.93 7.53 -7.74
N ALA A 64 -5.46 8.67 -7.24
CA ALA A 64 -4.41 9.46 -7.88
C ALA A 64 -3.01 8.95 -7.54
N ALA A 65 -2.77 8.54 -6.29
CA ALA A 65 -1.48 8.04 -5.84
C ALA A 65 -1.62 7.02 -4.71
N VAL A 66 -0.61 6.15 -4.59
CA VAL A 66 -0.41 5.21 -3.49
C VAL A 66 0.99 5.44 -2.94
N THR A 67 1.11 5.65 -1.63
CA THR A 67 2.36 6.03 -0.95
C THR A 67 2.63 5.04 0.18
N LEU A 68 3.66 4.21 0.00
CA LEU A 68 3.94 3.08 0.89
C LEU A 68 5.31 3.23 1.53
N PHE A 69 5.36 3.15 2.86
CA PHE A 69 6.58 3.24 3.65
C PHE A 69 6.82 1.91 4.36
N GLY A 70 8.00 1.34 4.21
CA GLY A 70 8.35 0.09 4.88
C GLY A 70 7.42 -1.06 4.50
N MET A 71 6.95 -1.11 3.24
CA MET A 71 6.11 -2.21 2.77
C MET A 71 6.87 -3.54 2.96
N PRO A 72 6.29 -4.54 3.67
CA PRO A 72 7.00 -5.78 3.94
C PRO A 72 7.50 -6.47 2.68
N SER A 73 8.77 -6.89 2.70
CA SER A 73 9.37 -7.66 1.64
C SER A 73 8.75 -9.05 1.54
N VAL A 74 8.92 -9.72 0.39
CA VAL A 74 8.51 -11.11 0.21
C VAL A 74 9.12 -12.02 1.29
N ALA A 75 10.40 -11.82 1.62
CA ALA A 75 11.08 -12.60 2.66
C ALA A 75 10.45 -12.38 4.04
N PHE A 76 10.11 -11.14 4.39
CA PHE A 76 9.43 -10.84 5.65
C PHE A 76 8.04 -11.47 5.69
N MET A 77 7.25 -11.34 4.62
CA MET A 77 5.91 -11.95 4.52
C MET A 77 5.96 -13.47 4.69
N HIS A 78 6.91 -14.15 4.03
CA HIS A 78 7.11 -15.59 4.20
C HIS A 78 7.47 -15.97 5.64
N SER A 79 8.31 -15.18 6.32
CA SER A 79 8.73 -15.46 7.70
C SER A 79 7.57 -15.45 8.70
N ILE A 80 6.50 -14.70 8.40
CA ILE A 80 5.29 -14.62 9.22
C ILE A 80 4.14 -15.47 8.68
N GLY A 81 4.40 -16.30 7.66
CA GLY A 81 3.38 -17.18 7.05
C GLY A 81 2.29 -16.44 6.28
N ALA A 82 2.57 -15.22 5.80
CA ALA A 82 1.64 -14.41 5.03
C ALA A 82 2.00 -14.41 3.54
N PRO A 83 1.01 -14.25 2.64
CA PRO A 83 1.26 -14.20 1.21
C PRO A 83 2.07 -12.96 0.81
N PRO A 84 2.83 -12.99 -0.29
CA PRO A 84 3.52 -11.82 -0.80
C PRO A 84 2.53 -10.72 -1.21
N ILE A 85 2.96 -9.47 -1.08
CA ILE A 85 2.19 -8.29 -1.49
C ILE A 85 2.58 -7.94 -2.93
N VAL A 86 1.59 -7.86 -3.82
CA VAL A 86 1.79 -7.48 -5.24
C VAL A 86 0.79 -6.38 -5.60
N ILE A 87 1.31 -5.20 -5.94
CA ILE A 87 0.49 -4.07 -6.40
C ILE A 87 -0.04 -4.37 -7.80
N GLY A 88 -1.34 -4.17 -8.02
CA GLY A 88 -1.99 -4.40 -9.31
C GLY A 88 -1.55 -3.40 -10.39
N PRO A 89 -1.66 -3.76 -11.68
CA PRO A 89 -1.16 -2.94 -12.78
C PRO A 89 -1.85 -1.57 -12.87
N LEU A 90 -3.13 -1.47 -12.46
CA LEU A 90 -3.87 -0.21 -12.42
C LEU A 90 -3.33 0.79 -11.37
N TYR A 91 -2.53 0.31 -10.41
CA TYR A 91 -1.96 1.11 -9.33
C TYR A 91 -0.45 1.24 -9.42
N ALA A 92 0.23 0.34 -10.13
CA ALA A 92 1.69 0.27 -10.19
C ALA A 92 2.35 1.61 -10.59
N GLU A 93 1.89 2.23 -11.68
CA GLU A 93 2.48 3.49 -12.17
C GLU A 93 2.22 4.69 -11.26
N LYS A 94 1.24 4.59 -10.36
CA LYS A 94 0.87 5.62 -9.38
C LYS A 94 1.24 5.26 -7.96
N THR A 95 2.08 4.24 -7.78
CA THR A 95 2.60 3.86 -6.48
C THR A 95 4.04 4.31 -6.32
N ILE A 96 4.35 4.91 -5.17
CA ILE A 96 5.71 5.08 -4.68
C ILE A 96 5.89 4.21 -3.44
N GLN A 97 6.96 3.42 -3.43
CA GLN A 97 7.32 2.54 -2.32
C GLN A 97 8.69 2.96 -1.81
N LEU A 98 8.74 3.37 -0.55
CA LEU A 98 9.97 3.80 0.10
C LEU A 98 10.36 2.80 1.17
N CYS A 99 11.64 2.45 1.15
CA CYS A 99 12.27 1.55 2.11
C CYS A 99 13.53 2.20 2.64
N ALA A 100 13.55 2.51 3.94
CA ALA A 100 14.69 3.14 4.57
C ALA A 100 15.91 2.19 4.56
N PRO A 101 17.13 2.68 4.31
CA PRO A 101 18.33 1.85 4.31
C PRO A 101 18.50 1.08 5.63
N GLY A 102 18.55 -0.25 5.51
CA GLY A 102 18.72 -1.14 6.66
C GLY A 102 17.42 -1.49 7.40
N ASP A 103 16.25 -1.02 6.95
CA ASP A 103 14.95 -1.43 7.49
C ASP A 103 14.74 -2.95 7.31
N PRO A 104 14.60 -3.73 8.40
CA PRO A 104 14.45 -5.19 8.34
C PRO A 104 13.09 -5.69 7.80
N VAL A 105 12.07 -4.83 7.68
CA VAL A 105 10.73 -5.21 7.23
C VAL A 105 10.66 -5.21 5.71
N CYS A 106 11.12 -4.12 5.09
CA CYS A 106 11.09 -3.96 3.63
C CYS A 106 12.38 -4.39 2.93
N SER A 107 13.44 -4.70 3.67
CA SER A 107 14.72 -5.18 3.13
C SER A 107 15.32 -6.30 4.00
N SER A 108 16.49 -6.81 3.63
CA SER A 108 17.26 -7.77 4.46
C SER A 108 18.14 -7.10 5.53
N GLY A 109 17.83 -5.86 5.90
CA GLY A 109 18.54 -5.10 6.94
C GLY A 109 18.26 -5.59 8.36
N GLY A 110 18.80 -4.87 9.36
CA GLY A 110 18.63 -5.17 10.79
C GLY A 110 18.42 -3.93 11.66
N ASN A 111 18.25 -2.76 11.05
CA ASN A 111 18.12 -1.49 11.74
C ASN A 111 16.63 -1.15 11.98
N TRP A 112 16.12 -1.54 13.13
CA TRP A 112 14.75 -1.20 13.54
C TRP A 112 14.51 0.29 13.74
N ALA A 113 15.55 1.09 14.01
CA ALA A 113 15.40 2.54 14.06
C ALA A 113 15.08 3.13 12.68
N ALA A 114 15.65 2.56 11.61
CA ALA A 114 15.28 2.94 10.24
C ALA A 114 13.80 2.64 9.94
N HIS A 115 13.29 1.48 10.38
CA HIS A 115 11.88 1.15 10.20
C HIS A 115 10.93 2.16 10.86
N ASN A 116 11.33 2.78 11.96
CA ASN A 116 10.49 3.75 12.69
C ASN A 116 10.82 5.21 12.32
N GLY A 117 11.78 5.45 11.43
CA GLY A 117 12.37 6.77 11.17
C GLY A 117 11.85 7.50 9.92
N TYR A 118 10.89 6.93 9.18
CA TYR A 118 10.41 7.49 7.90
C TYR A 118 9.89 8.94 7.98
N ALA A 119 9.44 9.38 9.16
CA ALA A 119 8.97 10.74 9.35
C ALA A 119 10.13 11.77 9.34
N ASP A 120 11.34 11.35 9.68
CA ASP A 120 12.48 12.23 9.95
C ASP A 120 13.57 12.14 8.86
N ASP A 121 13.47 11.22 7.91
CA ASP A 121 14.49 10.94 6.89
C ASP A 121 14.23 11.62 5.53
N GLY A 122 13.20 12.46 5.45
CA GLY A 122 12.79 13.18 4.24
C GLY A 122 11.93 12.37 3.27
N MET A 123 11.67 11.09 3.55
CA MET A 123 10.83 10.24 2.70
C MET A 123 9.37 10.70 2.67
N VAL A 124 8.86 11.26 3.77
CA VAL A 124 7.52 11.87 3.79
C VAL A 124 7.41 12.97 2.75
N GLU A 125 8.37 13.90 2.70
CA GLU A 125 8.39 14.99 1.72
C GLU A 125 8.46 14.44 0.28
N GLN A 126 9.30 13.43 0.05
CA GLN A 126 9.39 12.77 -1.26
C GLN A 126 8.03 12.21 -1.72
N THR A 127 7.29 11.52 -0.83
CA THR A 127 5.96 11.00 -1.19
C THR A 127 4.92 12.09 -1.34
N ALA A 128 5.00 13.18 -0.56
CA ALA A 128 4.10 14.31 -0.66
C ALA A 128 4.23 14.99 -2.03
N VAL A 129 5.47 15.25 -2.46
CA VAL A 129 5.77 15.77 -3.81
C VAL A 129 5.26 14.82 -4.89
N PHE A 130 5.50 13.51 -4.75
CA PHE A 130 5.01 12.51 -5.69
C PHE A 130 3.47 12.54 -5.79
N ALA A 131 2.77 12.51 -4.66
CA ALA A 131 1.32 12.49 -4.61
C ALA A 131 0.71 13.80 -5.15
N ALA A 132 1.26 14.95 -4.78
CA ALA A 132 0.86 16.25 -5.30
C ALA A 132 0.96 16.29 -6.84
N GLY A 133 2.05 15.74 -7.41
CA GLY A 133 2.23 15.65 -8.85
C GLY A 133 1.22 14.76 -9.59
N ARG A 134 0.44 13.92 -8.88
CA ARG A 134 -0.62 13.08 -9.47
C ARG A 134 -2.03 13.66 -9.31
N LEU A 135 -2.20 14.67 -8.48
CA LEU A 135 -3.51 15.25 -8.20
C LEU A 135 -4.01 16.18 -9.31
N GLY A 136 -3.14 16.61 -10.24
CA GLY A 136 -3.49 17.50 -11.35
C GLY A 136 -3.52 18.96 -10.95
#